data_AF-A0A8J7P6L6-F1
#
_entry.id   AF-A0A8J7P6L6-F1
#
_cell.length_a   1.000
_cell.length_b   1.000
_cell.length_c   1.000
_cell.angle_alpha   90.00
_cell.angle_beta   90.00
_cell.angle_gamma   90.00
#
_symmetry.space_group_name_H-M   'P 1'
#
loop_
_entity.id
_entity.type
_entity.pdbx_description
1 polymer ?
#
loop_
_entity_poly.entity_id
_entity_poly.type
_entity_poly.pdbx_seq_one_letter_code
_entity_poly.pdbx_strand_id
1 'polypeptide(L)'
;MHNYVPEGSADSFFATQAGGGVGGESFEQLKQKVLETPGDLDARLALLEYLLRRRAASARKHLLWLIDNHPRHCAHQFIVLHKVSTTYSEGRQHWLRHLDSCFDDVAVVFHAAVFFSSLAPKDSLRLFERAAELDPTNEEFPRRLSHLYASMAGSGSAAENEFFAHMAAQQMMIAVERYKVPSTLDSYLLPYFSSELSQIAELVMQFHLLEDGRNLGELLIKHRSINEDRLNEAKLSKTRSGKTGTSDGIYALSECLGHSILGRVELAYGQIEAAKEQLELMMQLPVGRRSDWSLANALLQIGETQIVCEYIEWFANRLGDKLTENSSVKLSAEDVSFITQKQNLLINWLNEIRAGRIPTLS
;
A
#
# COMPACT_ATOMS: atom_id res chain seq x y z
N MET A 1 6.16 -16.32 -20.49
CA MET A 1 6.26 -15.05 -21.23
C MET A 1 5.05 -14.25 -20.81
N HIS A 2 5.24 -13.08 -20.19
CA HIS A 2 4.12 -12.25 -19.72
C HIS A 2 3.34 -11.73 -20.95
N ASN A 3 2.02 -11.91 -20.94
CA ASN A 3 1.16 -11.40 -22.02
C ASN A 3 0.77 -9.95 -21.76
N TYR A 4 0.89 -9.47 -20.52
CA TYR A 4 0.71 -8.07 -20.17
C TYR A 4 1.95 -7.24 -20.54
N VAL A 5 1.82 -6.43 -21.60
CA VAL A 5 2.80 -5.40 -21.97
C VAL A 5 2.04 -4.10 -22.24
N PRO A 6 1.95 -3.18 -21.26
CA PRO A 6 1.27 -1.91 -21.47
C PRO A 6 2.07 -1.03 -22.45
N GLU A 7 1.38 -0.11 -23.09
CA GLU A 7 1.98 0.98 -23.85
C GLU A 7 2.52 2.05 -22.87
N GLY A 8 3.74 2.51 -23.12
CA GLY A 8 4.45 3.45 -22.25
C GLY A 8 5.03 2.80 -20.98
N SER A 9 5.70 3.60 -20.15
CA SER A 9 6.23 3.16 -18.85
C SER A 9 5.67 4.01 -17.72
N ALA A 10 5.54 3.42 -16.52
CA ALA A 10 5.17 4.17 -15.33
C ALA A 10 6.14 5.34 -15.09
N ASP A 11 7.43 5.14 -15.36
CA ASP A 11 8.46 6.17 -15.23
C ASP A 11 8.23 7.35 -16.16
N SER A 12 7.83 7.11 -17.42
CA SER A 12 7.47 8.18 -18.36
C SER A 12 6.26 8.98 -17.87
N PHE A 13 5.27 8.29 -17.29
CA PHE A 13 4.09 8.94 -16.70
C PHE A 13 4.44 9.75 -15.45
N PHE A 14 5.22 9.19 -14.52
CA PHE A 14 5.63 9.87 -13.29
C PHE A 14 6.63 11.01 -13.52
N ALA A 15 7.50 10.89 -14.52
CA ALA A 15 8.34 12.00 -14.96
C ALA A 15 7.50 13.21 -15.39
N THR A 16 6.32 12.96 -15.97
CA THR A 16 5.33 14.01 -16.28
C THR A 16 4.73 14.62 -14.99
N GLN A 17 4.49 13.80 -13.95
CA GLN A 17 3.88 14.24 -12.69
C GLN A 17 4.80 15.03 -11.75
N ALA A 18 6.06 14.61 -11.62
CA ALA A 18 7.00 15.06 -10.60
C ALA A 18 7.61 16.45 -10.84
N GLY A 19 7.39 17.04 -12.03
CA GLY A 19 8.02 18.31 -12.39
C GLY A 19 7.31 19.08 -13.50
N GLY A 20 6.10 19.58 -13.24
CA GLY A 20 5.56 20.72 -13.99
C GLY A 20 5.40 20.54 -15.52
N GLY A 21 5.08 19.33 -15.98
CA GLY A 21 5.09 19.00 -17.40
C GLY A 21 6.51 18.76 -17.90
N VAL A 22 6.67 17.82 -18.84
CA VAL A 22 7.94 17.57 -19.53
C VAL A 22 8.48 18.91 -20.07
N GLY A 23 9.43 19.52 -19.37
CA GLY A 23 10.09 20.78 -19.78
C GLY A 23 9.60 22.10 -19.16
N GLY A 24 8.73 22.11 -18.13
CA GLY A 24 8.22 23.37 -17.56
C GLY A 24 7.25 24.11 -18.48
N GLU A 25 6.63 23.38 -19.42
CA GLU A 25 5.65 23.91 -20.35
C GLU A 25 4.42 24.45 -19.58
N SER A 26 4.03 25.69 -19.88
CA SER A 26 2.84 26.32 -19.33
C SER A 26 1.55 25.66 -19.86
N PHE A 27 0.44 25.82 -19.14
CA PHE A 27 -0.87 25.32 -19.55
C PHE A 27 -1.29 25.76 -20.97
N GLU A 28 -1.00 27.01 -21.35
CA GLU A 28 -1.34 27.51 -22.69
C GLU A 28 -0.43 26.90 -23.77
N GLN A 29 0.84 26.64 -23.47
CA GLN A 29 1.74 25.90 -24.38
C GLN A 29 1.26 24.47 -24.60
N LEU A 30 0.88 23.75 -23.53
CA LEU A 30 0.33 22.40 -23.64
C LEU A 30 -0.98 22.37 -24.46
N LYS A 31 -1.87 23.35 -24.23
CA LYS A 31 -3.09 23.49 -25.03
C LYS A 31 -2.76 23.73 -26.50
N GLN A 32 -1.85 24.66 -26.80
CA GLN A 32 -1.46 24.98 -28.16
C GLN A 32 -0.84 23.76 -28.86
N LYS A 33 0.05 23.03 -28.17
CA LYS A 33 0.69 21.82 -28.69
C LYS A 33 -0.32 20.71 -29.00
N VAL A 34 -1.31 20.50 -28.13
CA VAL A 34 -2.40 19.54 -28.39
C VAL A 34 -3.35 20.01 -29.51
N LEU A 35 -3.47 21.32 -29.75
CA LEU A 35 -4.23 21.85 -30.88
C LEU A 35 -3.47 21.69 -32.21
N GLU A 36 -2.17 21.99 -32.22
CA GLU A 36 -1.30 21.88 -33.39
C GLU A 36 -1.03 20.42 -33.76
N THR A 37 -0.83 19.57 -32.75
CA THR A 37 -0.54 18.14 -32.89
C THR A 37 -1.51 17.31 -32.03
N PRO A 38 -2.75 17.06 -32.49
CA PRO A 38 -3.75 16.33 -31.70
C PRO A 38 -3.34 14.92 -31.25
N GLY A 39 -2.42 14.29 -31.98
CA GLY A 39 -1.85 12.97 -31.67
C GLY A 39 -0.63 12.98 -30.75
N ASP A 40 -0.19 14.14 -30.25
CA ASP A 40 0.90 14.23 -29.28
C ASP A 40 0.42 13.71 -27.92
N LEU A 41 0.74 12.43 -27.66
CA LEU A 41 0.32 11.70 -26.47
C LEU A 41 0.92 12.34 -25.20
N ASP A 42 2.21 12.69 -25.21
CA ASP A 42 2.91 13.25 -24.05
C ASP A 42 2.32 14.60 -23.65
N ALA A 43 2.14 15.51 -24.62
CA ALA A 43 1.51 16.81 -24.38
C ALA A 43 0.09 16.66 -23.84
N ARG A 44 -0.65 15.67 -24.34
CA ARG A 44 -2.02 15.41 -23.91
C ARG A 44 -2.09 14.78 -22.53
N LEU A 45 -1.18 13.88 -22.17
CA LEU A 45 -1.08 13.30 -20.82
C LEU A 45 -0.73 14.37 -19.80
N ALA A 46 0.25 15.24 -20.09
CA ALA A 46 0.60 16.37 -19.25
C ALA A 46 -0.58 17.34 -19.06
N LEU A 47 -1.30 17.65 -20.15
CA LEU A 47 -2.50 18.50 -20.09
C LEU A 47 -3.63 17.85 -19.29
N LEU A 48 -3.88 16.55 -19.49
CA LEU A 48 -4.90 15.79 -18.77
C LEU A 48 -4.63 15.81 -17.27
N GLU A 49 -3.39 15.54 -16.86
CA GLU A 49 -2.98 15.58 -15.46
C GLU A 49 -3.22 16.97 -14.83
N TYR A 50 -2.75 18.03 -15.50
CA TYR A 50 -2.95 19.40 -15.05
C TYR A 50 -4.45 19.70 -14.82
N LEU A 51 -5.30 19.28 -15.75
CA LEU A 51 -6.74 19.47 -15.68
C LEU A 51 -7.40 18.63 -14.58
N LEU A 52 -6.96 17.38 -14.37
CA LEU A 52 -7.46 16.49 -13.31
C LEU A 52 -7.14 17.06 -11.91
N ARG A 53 -5.91 17.54 -11.68
CA ARG A 53 -5.51 18.19 -10.41
C ARG A 53 -6.39 19.39 -10.08
N ARG A 54 -6.86 20.12 -11.10
CA ARG A 54 -7.77 21.27 -10.97
C ARG A 54 -9.24 20.91 -11.04
N ARG A 55 -9.58 19.62 -11.20
CA ARG A 55 -10.96 19.13 -11.39
C ARG A 55 -11.70 19.85 -12.53
N ALA A 56 -10.97 20.23 -13.58
CA ALA A 56 -11.51 20.99 -14.69
C ALA A 56 -12.37 20.09 -15.59
N ALA A 57 -13.55 20.58 -15.98
CA ALA A 57 -14.47 19.84 -16.85
C ALA A 57 -13.85 19.46 -18.21
N SER A 58 -12.90 20.26 -18.70
CA SER A 58 -12.14 19.99 -19.92
C SER A 58 -11.24 18.75 -19.84
N ALA A 59 -10.95 18.20 -18.65
CA ALA A 59 -10.23 16.92 -18.53
C ALA A 59 -10.95 15.78 -19.26
N ARG A 60 -12.30 15.83 -19.28
CA ARG A 60 -13.17 14.80 -19.86
C ARG A 60 -12.77 14.44 -21.30
N LYS A 61 -12.62 15.43 -22.18
CA LYS A 61 -12.31 15.16 -23.61
C LYS A 61 -10.94 14.49 -23.80
N HIS A 62 -9.97 14.78 -22.92
CA HIS A 62 -8.64 14.20 -23.01
C HIS A 62 -8.61 12.77 -22.46
N LEU A 63 -9.38 12.50 -21.40
CA LEU A 63 -9.56 11.15 -20.88
C LEU A 63 -10.26 10.24 -21.90
N LEU A 64 -11.37 10.71 -22.49
CA LEU A 64 -12.09 9.92 -23.51
C LEU A 64 -11.20 9.63 -24.73
N TRP A 65 -10.44 10.63 -25.18
CA TRP A 65 -9.45 10.43 -26.24
C TRP A 65 -8.41 9.37 -25.86
N LEU A 66 -7.92 9.37 -24.61
CA LEU A 66 -6.93 8.40 -24.15
C LEU A 66 -7.50 6.98 -24.16
N ILE A 67 -8.75 6.80 -23.72
CA ILE A 67 -9.44 5.51 -23.77
C ILE A 67 -9.55 5.04 -25.23
N ASP A 68 -10.07 5.88 -26.12
CA ASP A 68 -10.33 5.49 -27.52
C ASP A 68 -9.06 5.20 -28.32
N ASN A 69 -7.98 5.96 -28.11
CA ASN A 69 -6.80 5.92 -28.97
C ASN A 69 -5.65 5.11 -28.37
N HIS A 70 -5.55 5.06 -27.03
CA HIS A 70 -4.47 4.37 -26.33
C HIS A 70 -5.01 3.56 -25.12
N PRO A 71 -5.91 2.59 -25.36
CA PRO A 71 -6.49 1.77 -24.27
C PRO A 71 -5.44 0.90 -23.56
N ARG A 72 -4.31 0.64 -24.23
CA ARG A 72 -3.17 -0.12 -23.67
C ARG A 72 -2.22 0.74 -22.84
N HIS A 73 -2.40 2.06 -22.77
CA HIS A 73 -1.43 2.94 -22.12
C HIS A 73 -1.47 2.86 -20.58
N CYS A 74 -0.30 2.74 -19.95
CA CYS A 74 -0.17 2.58 -18.50
C CYS A 74 -0.76 3.74 -17.67
N ALA A 75 -0.93 4.92 -18.25
CA ALA A 75 -1.55 6.08 -17.60
C ALA A 75 -2.94 5.79 -17.00
N HIS A 76 -3.69 4.84 -17.57
CA HIS A 76 -5.00 4.43 -17.04
C HIS A 76 -4.91 3.88 -15.60
N GLN A 77 -3.76 3.35 -15.19
CA GLN A 77 -3.56 2.86 -13.82
C GLN A 77 -3.56 3.96 -12.76
N PHE A 78 -3.35 5.20 -13.16
CA PHE A 78 -3.15 6.34 -12.28
C PHE A 78 -4.29 7.36 -12.35
N ILE A 79 -5.25 7.18 -13.26
CA ILE A 79 -6.40 8.06 -13.43
C ILE A 79 -7.60 7.44 -12.70
N VAL A 80 -7.94 8.00 -11.53
CA VAL A 80 -9.05 7.52 -10.70
C VAL A 80 -10.21 8.51 -10.73
N LEU A 81 -11.40 8.02 -11.05
CA LEU A 81 -12.65 8.77 -10.95
C LEU A 81 -13.43 8.32 -9.71
N HIS A 82 -13.47 9.16 -8.68
CA HIS A 82 -14.07 8.81 -7.38
C HIS A 82 -15.59 9.04 -7.28
N LYS A 83 -16.24 9.51 -8.35
CA LYS A 83 -17.68 9.79 -8.33
C LYS A 83 -18.34 9.55 -9.67
N VAL A 84 -19.59 9.09 -9.61
CA VAL A 84 -20.47 9.05 -10.78
C VAL A 84 -20.59 10.46 -11.34
N SER A 85 -20.25 10.60 -12.62
CA SER A 85 -20.26 11.85 -13.36
C SER A 85 -20.58 11.55 -14.81
N THR A 86 -20.87 12.58 -15.59
CA THR A 86 -20.99 12.46 -17.04
C THR A 86 -19.70 11.87 -17.64
N THR A 87 -18.54 12.28 -17.13
CA THR A 87 -17.23 11.75 -17.54
C THR A 87 -17.13 10.25 -17.28
N TYR A 88 -17.55 9.77 -16.11
CA TYR A 88 -17.54 8.34 -15.81
C TYR A 88 -18.49 7.55 -16.71
N SER A 89 -19.72 8.05 -16.89
CA SER A 89 -20.76 7.36 -17.66
C SER A 89 -20.34 7.19 -19.13
N GLU A 90 -19.71 8.21 -19.71
CA GLU A 90 -19.16 8.14 -21.06
C GLU A 90 -17.90 7.28 -21.11
N GLY A 91 -16.95 7.45 -20.19
CA GLY A 91 -15.77 6.60 -20.12
C GLY A 91 -16.13 5.11 -20.03
N ARG A 92 -17.17 4.77 -19.26
CA ARG A 92 -17.73 3.41 -19.19
C ARG A 92 -18.19 2.91 -20.57
N GLN A 93 -18.93 3.72 -21.33
CA GLN A 93 -19.37 3.35 -22.67
C GLN A 93 -18.18 3.12 -23.62
N HIS A 94 -17.15 3.96 -23.53
CA HIS A 94 -15.93 3.81 -24.33
C HIS A 94 -15.18 2.51 -24.00
N TRP A 95 -15.00 2.20 -22.71
CA TRP A 95 -14.39 0.93 -22.29
C TRP A 95 -15.20 -0.29 -22.70
N LEU A 96 -16.54 -0.26 -22.56
CA LEU A 96 -17.38 -1.38 -23.00
C LEU A 96 -17.22 -1.65 -24.51
N ARG A 97 -17.12 -0.61 -25.35
CA ARG A 97 -16.83 -0.77 -26.78
C ARG A 97 -15.48 -1.46 -27.04
N HIS A 98 -14.44 -1.14 -26.28
CA HIS A 98 -13.16 -1.84 -26.39
C HIS A 98 -13.27 -3.31 -25.96
N LEU A 99 -14.02 -3.58 -24.89
CA LEU A 99 -14.21 -4.95 -24.39
C LEU A 99 -15.01 -5.82 -25.37
N ASP A 100 -15.90 -5.25 -26.18
CA ASP A 100 -16.63 -6.00 -27.22
C ASP A 100 -15.69 -6.56 -28.30
N SER A 101 -14.57 -5.89 -28.60
CA SER A 101 -13.62 -6.29 -29.65
C SER A 101 -12.28 -6.83 -29.15
N CYS A 102 -11.92 -6.56 -27.89
CA CYS A 102 -10.59 -6.81 -27.34
C CYS A 102 -10.64 -7.49 -25.97
N PHE A 103 -11.62 -8.37 -25.72
CA PHE A 103 -11.77 -9.08 -24.43
C PHE A 103 -10.63 -10.07 -24.10
N ASP A 104 -9.77 -10.37 -25.07
CA ASP A 104 -8.59 -11.22 -24.90
C ASP A 104 -7.28 -10.40 -24.82
N ASP A 105 -7.34 -9.08 -24.95
CA ASP A 105 -6.19 -8.20 -24.75
C ASP A 105 -6.03 -7.88 -23.26
N VAL A 106 -5.04 -8.52 -22.64
CA VAL A 106 -4.75 -8.41 -21.20
C VAL A 106 -4.64 -6.95 -20.75
N ALA A 107 -3.98 -6.09 -21.53
CA ALA A 107 -3.76 -4.70 -21.13
C ALA A 107 -5.05 -3.88 -21.17
N VAL A 108 -5.87 -4.09 -22.20
CA VAL A 108 -7.18 -3.43 -22.33
C VAL A 108 -8.12 -3.89 -21.21
N VAL A 109 -8.21 -5.19 -20.96
CA VAL A 109 -9.04 -5.77 -19.90
C VAL A 109 -8.61 -5.25 -18.53
N PHE A 110 -7.31 -5.25 -18.24
CA PHE A 110 -6.75 -4.76 -16.98
C PHE A 110 -7.03 -3.26 -16.76
N HIS A 111 -6.78 -2.40 -17.76
CA HIS A 111 -7.04 -0.97 -17.63
C HIS A 111 -8.54 -0.65 -17.50
N ALA A 112 -9.40 -1.38 -18.20
CA ALA A 112 -10.84 -1.30 -17.99
C ALA A 112 -11.19 -1.69 -16.54
N ALA A 113 -10.62 -2.80 -16.03
CA ALA A 113 -10.84 -3.24 -14.65
C ALA A 113 -10.50 -2.12 -13.64
N VAL A 114 -9.35 -1.47 -13.80
CA VAL A 114 -8.94 -0.33 -12.96
C VAL A 114 -9.93 0.82 -13.03
N PHE A 115 -10.42 1.18 -14.23
CA PHE A 115 -11.42 2.23 -14.40
C PHE A 115 -12.73 1.92 -13.63
N PHE A 116 -13.13 0.65 -13.59
CA PHE A 116 -14.36 0.23 -12.91
C PHE A 116 -14.23 0.08 -11.39
N SER A 117 -13.02 -0.07 -10.84
CA SER A 117 -12.78 -0.49 -9.44
C SER A 117 -13.55 0.32 -8.39
N SER A 118 -13.58 1.66 -8.50
CA SER A 118 -14.22 2.50 -7.48
C SER A 118 -15.74 2.63 -7.60
N LEU A 119 -16.31 2.48 -8.80
CA LEU A 119 -17.70 2.86 -9.08
C LEU A 119 -18.57 1.69 -9.60
N ALA A 120 -17.94 0.61 -10.05
CA ALA A 120 -18.60 -0.63 -10.44
C ALA A 120 -17.71 -1.83 -10.03
N PRO A 121 -17.51 -2.08 -8.72
CA PRO A 121 -16.57 -3.08 -8.24
C PRO A 121 -16.88 -4.50 -8.73
N LYS A 122 -18.15 -4.85 -8.97
CA LYS A 122 -18.52 -6.14 -9.58
C LYS A 122 -18.07 -6.27 -11.04
N ASP A 123 -18.20 -5.21 -11.83
CA ASP A 123 -17.69 -5.19 -13.21
C ASP A 123 -16.16 -5.27 -13.21
N SER A 124 -15.52 -4.54 -12.29
CA SER A 124 -14.06 -4.57 -12.07
C SER A 124 -13.56 -5.96 -11.69
N LEU A 125 -14.27 -6.66 -10.79
CA LEU A 125 -13.90 -7.99 -10.32
C LEU A 125 -13.84 -8.99 -11.48
N ARG A 126 -14.91 -9.07 -12.27
CA ARG A 126 -14.98 -9.94 -13.44
C ARG A 126 -13.85 -9.67 -14.43
N LEU A 127 -13.46 -8.40 -14.61
CA LEU A 127 -12.39 -8.01 -15.53
C LEU A 127 -11.01 -8.35 -14.97
N PHE A 128 -10.75 -8.15 -13.68
CA PHE A 128 -9.49 -8.58 -13.08
C PHE A 128 -9.33 -10.10 -13.06
N GLU A 129 -10.41 -10.85 -12.79
CA GLU A 129 -10.41 -12.31 -12.92
C GLU A 129 -10.07 -12.73 -14.35
N ARG A 130 -10.69 -12.09 -15.36
CA ARG A 130 -10.34 -12.33 -16.76
C ARG A 130 -8.88 -12.01 -17.08
N ALA A 131 -8.35 -10.88 -16.59
CA ALA A 131 -6.93 -10.54 -16.77
C ALA A 131 -6.02 -11.61 -16.15
N ALA A 132 -6.36 -12.10 -14.94
CA ALA A 132 -5.64 -13.17 -14.26
C ALA A 132 -5.69 -14.51 -15.00
N GLU A 133 -6.79 -14.82 -15.68
CA GLU A 133 -6.87 -16.00 -16.57
C GLU A 133 -5.97 -15.86 -17.81
N LEU A 134 -5.93 -14.67 -18.40
CA LEU A 134 -5.18 -14.42 -19.64
C LEU A 134 -3.66 -14.31 -19.43
N ASP A 135 -3.23 -13.84 -18.26
CA ASP A 135 -1.81 -13.88 -17.85
C ASP A 135 -1.69 -14.30 -16.37
N PRO A 136 -1.76 -15.61 -16.10
CA PRO A 136 -1.73 -16.16 -14.75
C PRO A 136 -0.37 -16.01 -14.07
N THR A 137 0.66 -15.57 -14.77
CA THR A 137 2.00 -15.37 -14.21
C THR A 137 2.23 -13.95 -13.69
N ASN A 138 1.34 -13.02 -14.03
CA ASN A 138 1.45 -11.63 -13.62
C ASN A 138 1.08 -11.46 -12.13
N GLU A 139 1.99 -10.86 -11.37
CA GLU A 139 1.88 -10.62 -9.93
C GLU A 139 0.97 -9.43 -9.57
N GLU A 140 0.77 -8.48 -10.49
CA GLU A 140 -0.07 -7.31 -10.24
C GLU A 140 -1.55 -7.67 -10.16
N PHE A 141 -2.01 -8.69 -10.89
CA PHE A 141 -3.42 -9.07 -10.89
C PHE A 141 -3.92 -9.59 -9.54
N PRO A 142 -3.28 -10.60 -8.91
CA PRO A 142 -3.68 -11.02 -7.57
C PRO A 142 -3.54 -9.86 -6.55
N ARG A 143 -2.55 -8.98 -6.70
CA ARG A 143 -2.45 -7.79 -5.84
C ARG A 143 -3.66 -6.87 -6.01
N ARG A 144 -4.05 -6.53 -7.24
CA ARG A 144 -5.22 -5.68 -7.52
C ARG A 144 -6.54 -6.34 -7.11
N LEU A 145 -6.68 -7.65 -7.32
CA LEU A 145 -7.82 -8.43 -6.83
C LEU A 145 -7.93 -8.36 -5.32
N SER A 146 -6.82 -8.48 -4.58
CA SER A 146 -6.81 -8.35 -3.13
C SER A 146 -7.37 -7.00 -2.67
N HIS A 147 -6.86 -5.90 -3.25
CA HIS A 147 -7.36 -4.55 -2.93
C HIS A 147 -8.84 -4.36 -3.28
N LEU A 148 -9.29 -4.91 -4.41
CA LEU A 148 -10.69 -4.83 -4.80
C LEU A 148 -11.57 -5.59 -3.79
N TYR A 149 -11.21 -6.83 -3.44
CA TYR A 149 -11.92 -7.60 -2.42
C TYR A 149 -11.94 -6.88 -1.07
N ALA A 150 -10.82 -6.32 -0.62
CA ALA A 150 -10.75 -5.54 0.60
C ALA A 150 -11.68 -4.33 0.57
N SER A 151 -11.78 -3.63 -0.56
CA SER A 151 -12.71 -2.49 -0.72
C SER A 151 -14.18 -2.90 -0.72
N MET A 152 -14.49 -4.14 -1.09
CA MET A 152 -15.84 -4.69 -1.07
C MET A 152 -16.25 -5.19 0.32
N ALA A 153 -15.28 -5.58 1.17
CA ALA A 153 -15.50 -5.89 2.58
C ALA A 153 -15.88 -4.61 3.35
N GLY A 154 -17.17 -4.43 3.60
CA GLY A 154 -17.73 -3.26 4.30
C GLY A 154 -19.01 -2.70 3.68
N SER A 155 -19.39 -3.19 2.50
CA SER A 155 -20.61 -2.76 1.81
C SER A 155 -21.73 -3.82 1.80
N GLY A 156 -21.45 -5.04 2.27
CA GLY A 156 -22.37 -6.18 2.24
C GLY A 156 -22.78 -6.68 3.63
N SER A 157 -23.43 -7.84 3.63
CA SER A 157 -23.73 -8.61 4.85
C SER A 157 -22.44 -9.07 5.56
N ALA A 158 -22.54 -9.47 6.83
CA ALA A 158 -21.38 -9.98 7.57
C ALA A 158 -20.69 -11.17 6.86
N ALA A 159 -21.48 -12.12 6.34
CA ALA A 159 -20.96 -13.27 5.61
C ALA A 159 -20.29 -12.89 4.27
N GLU A 160 -20.84 -11.92 3.55
CA GLU A 160 -20.20 -11.40 2.34
C GLU A 160 -18.89 -10.68 2.64
N ASN A 161 -18.86 -9.87 3.71
CA ASN A 161 -17.66 -9.13 4.10
C ASN A 161 -16.55 -10.09 4.58
N GLU A 162 -16.91 -11.13 5.33
CA GLU A 162 -15.98 -12.20 5.73
C GLU A 162 -15.42 -12.93 4.50
N PHE A 163 -16.28 -13.31 3.55
CA PHE A 163 -15.86 -13.91 2.29
C PHE A 163 -14.89 -13.01 1.53
N PHE A 164 -15.18 -11.72 1.40
CA PHE A 164 -14.29 -10.78 0.72
C PHE A 164 -12.97 -10.56 1.48
N ALA A 165 -12.98 -10.53 2.81
CA ALA A 165 -11.76 -10.45 3.61
C ALA A 165 -10.86 -11.68 3.38
N HIS A 166 -11.45 -12.88 3.38
CA HIS A 166 -10.74 -14.13 3.07
C HIS A 166 -10.14 -14.08 1.65
N MET A 167 -10.94 -13.73 0.65
CA MET A 167 -10.47 -13.62 -0.74
C MET A 167 -9.37 -12.56 -0.89
N ALA A 168 -9.45 -11.45 -0.15
CA ALA A 168 -8.42 -10.42 -0.15
C ALA A 168 -7.07 -10.96 0.35
N ALA A 169 -7.08 -11.75 1.43
CA ALA A 169 -5.88 -12.39 1.96
C ALA A 169 -5.31 -13.42 1.00
N GLN A 170 -6.14 -14.32 0.46
CA GLN A 170 -5.72 -15.35 -0.49
C GLN A 170 -5.03 -14.74 -1.72
N GLN A 171 -5.61 -13.70 -2.31
CA GLN A 171 -5.02 -13.02 -3.46
C GLN A 171 -3.73 -12.28 -3.09
N MET A 172 -3.65 -11.67 -1.90
CA MET A 172 -2.41 -11.02 -1.45
C MET A 172 -1.27 -12.02 -1.26
N MET A 173 -1.55 -13.20 -0.68
CA MET A 173 -0.56 -14.27 -0.53
C MET A 173 -0.05 -14.76 -1.89
N ILE A 174 -0.94 -14.96 -2.86
CA ILE A 174 -0.55 -15.32 -4.24
C ILE A 174 0.35 -14.24 -4.84
N ALA A 175 0.03 -12.96 -4.64
CA ALA A 175 0.85 -11.87 -5.11
C ALA A 175 2.27 -11.94 -4.51
N VAL A 176 2.39 -12.11 -3.18
CA VAL A 176 3.69 -12.25 -2.49
C VAL A 176 4.53 -13.37 -3.07
N GLU A 177 3.96 -14.56 -3.22
CA GLU A 177 4.69 -15.71 -3.75
C GLU A 177 5.22 -15.45 -5.16
N ARG A 178 4.47 -14.72 -5.98
CA ARG A 178 4.92 -14.33 -7.32
C ARG A 178 6.03 -13.28 -7.30
N TYR A 179 6.00 -12.32 -6.36
CA TYR A 179 7.08 -11.33 -6.20
C TYR A 179 8.41 -11.93 -5.72
N LYS A 180 8.42 -13.13 -5.12
CA LYS A 180 9.65 -13.82 -4.73
C LYS A 180 10.47 -14.31 -5.92
N VAL A 181 9.82 -14.56 -7.06
CA VAL A 181 10.53 -14.82 -8.31
C VAL A 181 11.09 -13.49 -8.80
N PRO A 182 12.35 -13.40 -9.24
CA PRO A 182 12.90 -12.17 -9.82
C PRO A 182 12.05 -11.74 -11.02
N SER A 183 11.03 -10.91 -10.78
CA SER A 183 10.17 -10.40 -11.83
C SER A 183 10.92 -9.31 -12.59
N THR A 184 10.61 -9.22 -13.88
CA THR A 184 11.23 -8.26 -14.81
C THR A 184 10.67 -6.84 -14.65
N LEU A 185 9.65 -6.64 -13.81
CA LEU A 185 9.15 -5.32 -13.48
C LEU A 185 10.00 -4.74 -12.34
N ASP A 186 10.80 -3.72 -12.66
CA ASP A 186 11.50 -2.88 -11.68
C ASP A 186 10.53 -2.50 -10.56
N SER A 187 10.71 -3.15 -9.41
CA SER A 187 9.71 -3.24 -8.36
C SER A 187 9.64 -1.94 -7.54
N TYR A 188 9.03 -0.92 -8.13
CA TYR A 188 8.64 0.31 -7.43
C TYR A 188 7.68 0.07 -6.26
N LEU A 189 7.00 -1.08 -6.21
CA LEU A 189 5.89 -1.35 -5.29
C LEU A 189 6.27 -2.15 -4.03
N LEU A 190 7.42 -2.83 -4.01
CA LEU A 190 7.92 -3.54 -2.83
C LEU A 190 7.92 -2.72 -1.53
N PRO A 191 8.33 -1.43 -1.51
CA PRO A 191 8.31 -0.65 -0.28
C PRO A 191 6.89 -0.45 0.30
N TYR A 192 5.88 -0.43 -0.57
CA TYR A 192 4.47 -0.26 -0.19
C TYR A 192 3.81 -1.57 0.22
N PHE A 193 4.39 -2.69 -0.18
CA PHE A 193 3.86 -4.02 0.02
C PHE A 193 3.58 -4.34 1.51
N SER A 194 4.46 -3.88 2.40
CA SER A 194 4.27 -3.98 3.85
C SER A 194 2.98 -3.33 4.36
N SER A 195 2.67 -2.14 3.85
CA SER A 195 1.48 -1.40 4.25
C SER A 195 0.20 -2.00 3.67
N GLU A 196 0.28 -2.59 2.47
CA GLU A 196 -0.84 -3.30 1.86
C GLU A 196 -1.11 -4.60 2.64
N LEU A 197 -0.06 -5.41 2.89
CA LEU A 197 -0.16 -6.63 3.71
C LEU A 197 -0.76 -6.35 5.09
N SER A 198 -0.30 -5.30 5.78
CA SER A 198 -0.82 -4.97 7.11
C SER A 198 -2.30 -4.59 7.07
N GLN A 199 -2.75 -3.85 6.05
CA GLN A 199 -4.17 -3.51 5.89
C GLN A 199 -5.03 -4.76 5.68
N ILE A 200 -4.56 -5.70 4.86
CA ILE A 200 -5.27 -6.98 4.66
C ILE A 200 -5.24 -7.84 5.93
N ALA A 201 -4.12 -7.85 6.66
CA ALA A 201 -4.00 -8.56 7.93
C ALA A 201 -4.99 -8.01 8.98
N GLU A 202 -5.11 -6.69 9.11
CA GLU A 202 -6.10 -6.08 10.01
C GLU A 202 -7.54 -6.39 9.58
N LEU A 203 -7.81 -6.39 8.28
CA LEU A 203 -9.12 -6.76 7.75
C LEU A 203 -9.49 -8.20 8.13
N VAL A 204 -8.60 -9.18 7.94
CA VAL A 204 -8.91 -10.57 8.31
C VAL A 204 -9.04 -10.78 9.81
N MET A 205 -8.26 -10.04 10.62
CA MET A 205 -8.39 -10.06 12.08
C MET A 205 -9.74 -9.51 12.55
N GLN A 206 -10.30 -8.50 11.87
CA GLN A 206 -11.63 -7.98 12.15
C GLN A 206 -12.74 -9.03 11.98
N PHE A 207 -12.55 -9.98 11.05
CA PHE A 207 -13.50 -11.06 10.78
C PHE A 207 -13.11 -12.40 11.42
N HIS A 208 -12.15 -12.41 12.36
CA HIS A 208 -11.68 -13.62 13.05
C HIS A 208 -11.17 -14.74 12.13
N LEU A 209 -10.64 -14.38 10.96
CA LEU A 209 -10.03 -15.32 10.02
C LEU A 209 -8.57 -15.60 10.45
N LEU A 210 -8.43 -16.31 11.58
CA LEU A 210 -7.16 -16.45 12.31
C LEU A 210 -6.03 -17.09 11.49
N GLU A 211 -6.35 -18.06 10.64
CA GLU A 211 -5.35 -18.74 9.82
C GLU A 211 -4.82 -17.83 8.69
N ASP A 212 -5.70 -17.05 8.04
CA ASP A 212 -5.26 -16.03 7.09
C ASP A 212 -4.42 -14.95 7.80
N GLY A 213 -4.83 -14.53 9.00
CA GLY A 213 -4.07 -13.62 9.85
C GLY A 213 -2.67 -14.15 10.17
N ARG A 214 -2.56 -15.43 10.55
CA ARG A 214 -1.29 -16.10 10.82
C ARG A 214 -0.39 -16.08 9.59
N ASN A 215 -0.91 -16.51 8.44
CA ASN A 215 -0.14 -16.56 7.19
C ASN A 215 0.37 -15.17 6.78
N LEU A 216 -0.48 -14.13 6.86
CA LEU A 216 -0.07 -12.76 6.56
C LEU A 216 0.96 -12.22 7.57
N GLY A 217 0.82 -12.53 8.85
CA GLY A 217 1.78 -12.18 9.89
C GLY A 217 3.18 -12.79 9.64
N GLU A 218 3.23 -14.06 9.25
CA GLU A 218 4.48 -14.70 8.85
C GLU A 218 5.11 -14.07 7.61
N LEU A 219 4.29 -13.72 6.61
CA LEU A 219 4.77 -13.05 5.39
C LEU A 219 5.33 -11.67 5.70
N LEU A 220 4.73 -10.91 6.62
CA LEU A 220 5.22 -9.63 7.09
C LEU A 220 6.60 -9.72 7.76
N ILE A 221 6.83 -10.76 8.58
CA ILE A 221 8.15 -11.04 9.18
C ILE A 221 9.15 -11.42 8.09
N LYS A 222 8.77 -12.34 7.20
CA LYS A 222 9.64 -12.82 6.10
C LYS A 222 9.94 -11.70 5.08
N HIS A 223 9.12 -10.66 4.97
CA HIS A 223 9.27 -9.56 4.02
C HIS A 223 10.64 -8.89 4.08
N ARG A 224 11.25 -8.78 5.26
CA ARG A 224 12.61 -8.26 5.40
C ARG A 224 13.63 -9.16 4.72
N SER A 225 13.62 -10.46 5.02
CA SER A 225 14.56 -11.42 4.43
C SER A 225 14.42 -11.52 2.91
N ILE A 226 13.18 -11.46 2.39
CA ILE A 226 12.90 -11.47 0.95
C ILE A 226 13.53 -10.28 0.23
N ASN A 227 13.69 -9.16 0.93
CA ASN A 227 14.19 -7.91 0.35
C ASN A 227 15.62 -7.57 0.76
N GLU A 228 16.29 -8.43 1.54
CA GLU A 228 17.62 -8.14 2.08
C GLU A 228 18.68 -8.01 0.99
N ASP A 229 18.63 -8.87 -0.03
CA ASP A 229 19.54 -8.80 -1.18
C ASP A 229 19.34 -7.49 -1.97
N ARG A 230 18.08 -7.11 -2.22
CA ARG A 230 17.70 -5.86 -2.89
C ARG A 230 18.10 -4.62 -2.09
N LEU A 231 17.99 -4.70 -0.76
CA LEU A 231 18.46 -3.67 0.16
C LEU A 231 19.97 -3.48 0.07
N ASN A 232 20.72 -4.58 0.01
CA ASN A 232 22.17 -4.55 -0.09
C ASN A 232 22.63 -3.94 -1.43
N GLU A 233 21.98 -4.28 -2.54
CA GLU A 233 22.22 -3.64 -3.84
C GLU A 233 21.89 -2.13 -3.84
N ALA A 234 20.77 -1.74 -3.23
CA ALA A 234 20.38 -0.33 -3.11
C ALA A 234 21.34 0.48 -2.20
N LYS A 235 21.89 -0.15 -1.16
CA LYS A 235 22.91 0.45 -0.29
C LYS A 235 24.22 0.68 -1.05
N LEU A 236 24.61 -0.25 -1.92
CA LEU A 236 25.79 -0.11 -2.78
C LEU A 236 25.63 1.04 -3.78
N SER A 237 24.44 1.23 -4.37
CA SER A 237 24.20 2.32 -5.36
C SER A 237 24.03 3.71 -4.73
N LYS A 238 23.52 3.82 -3.50
CA LYS A 238 23.24 5.09 -2.80
C LYS A 238 24.42 5.74 -2.07
N THR A 239 25.61 5.13 -2.08
CA THR A 239 26.84 5.77 -1.58
C THR A 239 27.20 7.09 -2.28
N ARG A 240 26.50 7.46 -3.37
CA ARG A 240 26.67 8.76 -4.05
C ARG A 240 25.72 9.90 -3.63
N SER A 241 24.63 9.66 -2.89
CA SER A 241 23.59 10.71 -2.66
C SER A 241 23.29 11.08 -1.20
N GLY A 242 24.05 10.57 -0.23
CA GLY A 242 24.07 11.08 1.16
C GLY A 242 22.78 10.98 1.99
N LYS A 243 21.70 10.36 1.49
CA LYS A 243 20.45 10.12 2.24
C LYS A 243 20.25 8.61 2.47
N THR A 244 20.80 8.11 3.57
CA THR A 244 20.82 6.67 3.93
C THR A 244 19.69 6.22 4.87
N GLY A 245 18.69 7.06 5.17
CA GLY A 245 17.85 6.87 6.36
C GLY A 245 16.48 6.18 6.21
N THR A 246 15.98 5.81 5.03
CA THR A 246 14.55 5.46 4.89
C THR A 246 14.22 3.98 4.77
N SER A 247 15.13 3.13 4.30
CA SER A 247 14.78 1.73 3.99
C SER A 247 14.68 0.86 5.25
N ASP A 248 15.66 0.94 6.15
CA ASP A 248 15.72 0.04 7.32
C ASP A 248 14.52 0.22 8.27
N GLY A 249 13.96 1.43 8.34
CA GLY A 249 12.75 1.72 9.12
C GLY A 249 11.46 1.11 8.56
N ILE A 250 11.36 0.90 7.24
CA ILE A 250 10.16 0.32 6.61
C ILE A 250 10.07 -1.18 6.92
N TYR A 251 11.20 -1.89 6.85
CA TYR A 251 11.22 -3.33 7.13
C TYR A 251 11.06 -3.65 8.62
N ALA A 252 11.68 -2.86 9.51
CA ALA A 252 11.46 -3.00 10.95
C ALA A 252 9.97 -2.81 11.33
N LEU A 253 9.27 -1.89 10.66
CA LEU A 253 7.82 -1.73 10.85
C LEU A 253 7.03 -2.96 10.35
N SER A 254 7.43 -3.53 9.21
CA SER A 254 6.78 -4.72 8.65
C SER A 254 6.89 -5.90 9.62
N GLU A 255 8.09 -6.14 10.12
CA GLU A 255 8.40 -7.21 11.08
C GLU A 255 7.65 -7.01 12.40
N CYS A 256 7.62 -5.78 12.90
CA CYS A 256 6.86 -5.39 14.08
C CYS A 256 5.35 -5.67 13.93
N LEU A 257 4.76 -5.30 12.79
CA LEU A 257 3.36 -5.58 12.48
C LEU A 257 3.09 -7.08 12.37
N GLY A 258 4.01 -7.84 11.75
CA GLY A 258 3.90 -9.29 11.65
C GLY A 258 3.83 -9.98 13.02
N HIS A 259 4.75 -9.64 13.93
CA HIS A 259 4.73 -10.14 15.30
C HIS A 259 3.46 -9.74 16.06
N SER A 260 2.97 -8.51 15.88
CA SER A 260 1.73 -8.06 16.50
C SER A 260 0.51 -8.86 16.04
N ILE A 261 0.39 -9.11 14.72
CA ILE A 261 -0.67 -9.94 14.16
C ILE A 261 -0.58 -11.37 14.69
N LEU A 262 0.61 -11.98 14.66
CA LEU A 262 0.81 -13.34 15.19
C LEU A 262 0.45 -13.42 16.68
N GLY A 263 0.89 -12.48 17.50
CA GLY A 263 0.56 -12.47 18.92
C GLY A 263 -0.96 -12.36 19.16
N ARG A 264 -1.67 -11.55 18.37
CA ARG A 264 -3.13 -11.44 18.46
C ARG A 264 -3.84 -12.71 18.01
N VAL A 265 -3.30 -13.43 17.03
CA VAL A 265 -3.78 -14.76 16.64
C VAL A 265 -3.57 -15.76 17.78
N GLU A 266 -2.40 -15.77 18.41
CA GLU A 266 -2.12 -16.65 19.56
C GLU A 266 -3.04 -16.36 20.75
N LEU A 267 -3.32 -15.09 21.03
CA LEU A 267 -4.34 -14.71 22.03
C LEU A 267 -5.73 -15.25 21.71
N ALA A 268 -6.15 -15.19 20.44
CA ALA A 268 -7.44 -15.72 20.02
C ALA A 268 -7.52 -17.24 20.20
N TYR A 269 -6.39 -17.96 20.13
CA TYR A 269 -6.28 -19.39 20.46
C TYR A 269 -6.06 -19.68 21.96
N GLY A 270 -6.06 -18.65 22.82
CA GLY A 270 -5.80 -18.78 24.26
C GLY A 270 -4.34 -19.06 24.62
N GLN A 271 -3.40 -18.88 23.68
CA GLN A 271 -1.97 -19.09 23.88
C GLN A 271 -1.30 -17.81 24.38
N ILE A 272 -1.59 -17.45 25.64
CA ILE A 272 -1.14 -16.18 26.24
C ILE A 272 0.39 -16.04 26.23
N GLU A 273 1.11 -17.08 26.63
CA GLU A 273 2.59 -17.04 26.67
C GLU A 273 3.20 -16.88 25.28
N ALA A 274 2.67 -17.57 24.26
CA ALA A 274 3.11 -17.40 22.88
C ALA A 274 2.87 -15.96 22.37
N ALA A 275 1.77 -15.32 22.79
CA ALA A 275 1.52 -13.92 22.47
C ALA A 275 2.51 -12.96 23.17
N LYS A 276 2.90 -13.25 24.41
CA LYS A 276 3.95 -12.49 25.12
C LYS A 276 5.29 -12.62 24.42
N GLU A 277 5.67 -13.81 23.99
CA GLU A 277 6.89 -14.05 23.21
C GLU A 277 6.92 -13.20 21.93
N GLN A 278 5.79 -13.03 21.24
CA GLN A 278 5.73 -12.13 20.07
C GLN A 278 5.98 -10.67 20.45
N LEU A 279 5.46 -10.20 21.59
CA LEU A 279 5.71 -8.84 22.08
C LEU A 279 7.19 -8.65 22.49
N GLU A 280 7.82 -9.69 23.05
CA GLU A 280 9.26 -9.70 23.34
C GLU A 280 10.10 -9.63 22.07
N LEU A 281 9.73 -10.38 21.03
CA LEU A 281 10.40 -10.30 19.72
C LEU A 281 10.30 -8.89 19.14
N MET A 282 9.16 -8.18 19.32
CA MET A 282 9.03 -6.77 18.94
C MET A 282 10.03 -5.85 19.67
N MET A 283 10.40 -6.15 20.92
CA MET A 283 11.42 -5.41 21.68
C MET A 283 12.86 -5.65 21.18
N GLN A 284 13.08 -6.63 20.30
CA GLN A 284 14.39 -6.87 19.71
C GLN A 284 14.59 -6.09 18.41
N LEU A 285 13.53 -5.46 17.88
CA LEU A 285 13.56 -4.75 16.62
C LEU A 285 14.04 -3.30 16.76
N PRO A 286 14.64 -2.70 15.71
CA PRO A 286 14.95 -1.28 15.70
C PRO A 286 13.69 -0.42 15.85
N VAL A 287 13.71 0.55 16.78
CA VAL A 287 12.57 1.45 16.97
C VAL A 287 12.34 2.32 15.75
N GLY A 288 11.15 2.25 15.16
CA GLY A 288 10.69 3.12 14.09
C GLY A 288 9.99 4.40 14.60
N ARG A 289 9.63 5.31 13.68
CA ARG A 289 8.71 6.42 14.01
C ARG A 289 7.29 5.93 14.28
N ARG A 290 6.89 4.90 13.52
CA ARG A 290 5.63 4.19 13.68
C ARG A 290 5.82 3.04 14.66
N SER A 291 4.84 2.86 15.53
CA SER A 291 4.76 1.77 16.51
C SER A 291 3.36 1.18 16.39
N ASP A 292 3.28 -0.14 16.47
CA ASP A 292 1.99 -0.81 16.59
C ASP A 292 1.77 -1.21 18.05
N TRP A 293 0.63 -0.78 18.60
CA TRP A 293 0.24 -1.04 19.99
C TRP A 293 -0.87 -2.10 20.09
N SER A 294 -1.30 -2.66 18.96
CA SER A 294 -2.46 -3.54 18.89
C SER A 294 -2.32 -4.79 19.76
N LEU A 295 -1.17 -5.47 19.71
CA LEU A 295 -0.90 -6.62 20.60
C LEU A 295 -0.78 -6.21 22.08
N ALA A 296 -0.07 -5.12 22.38
CA ALA A 296 0.05 -4.62 23.75
C ALA A 296 -1.32 -4.25 24.36
N ASN A 297 -2.19 -3.62 23.57
CA ASN A 297 -3.59 -3.35 23.94
C ASN A 297 -4.35 -4.64 24.24
N ALA A 298 -4.24 -5.65 23.36
CA ALA A 298 -4.94 -6.92 23.53
C ALA A 298 -4.49 -7.66 24.80
N LEU A 299 -3.18 -7.69 25.08
CA LEU A 299 -2.60 -8.24 26.30
C LEU A 299 -3.09 -7.47 27.54
N LEU A 300 -3.10 -6.14 27.49
CA LEU A 300 -3.57 -5.31 28.58
C LEU A 300 -5.06 -5.56 28.90
N GLN A 301 -5.89 -5.74 27.88
CA GLN A 301 -7.33 -6.03 28.04
C GLN A 301 -7.62 -7.35 28.77
N ILE A 302 -6.71 -8.33 28.68
CA ILE A 302 -6.82 -9.60 29.41
C ILE A 302 -6.07 -9.61 30.75
N GLY A 303 -5.52 -8.46 31.17
CA GLY A 303 -4.87 -8.28 32.47
C GLY A 303 -3.36 -8.51 32.47
N GLU A 304 -2.72 -8.73 31.33
CA GLU A 304 -1.28 -8.93 31.20
C GLU A 304 -0.53 -7.60 31.26
N THR A 305 -0.49 -7.01 32.46
CA THR A 305 0.03 -5.65 32.68
C THR A 305 1.56 -5.57 32.70
N GLN A 306 2.24 -6.61 33.19
CA GLN A 306 3.70 -6.59 33.39
C GLN A 306 4.45 -6.46 32.06
N ILE A 307 4.23 -7.39 31.14
CA ILE A 307 4.90 -7.37 29.82
C ILE A 307 4.57 -6.11 29.01
N VAL A 308 3.36 -5.58 29.17
CA VAL A 308 2.95 -4.33 28.51
C VAL A 308 3.72 -3.14 29.09
N CYS A 309 3.94 -3.09 30.41
CA CYS A 309 4.79 -2.08 31.02
C CYS A 309 6.24 -2.20 30.53
N GLU A 310 6.79 -3.41 30.50
CA GLU A 310 8.14 -3.68 30.01
C GLU A 310 8.31 -3.21 28.55
N TYR A 311 7.33 -3.51 27.69
CA TYR A 311 7.31 -3.04 26.31
C TYR A 311 7.28 -1.51 26.18
N ILE A 312 6.42 -0.84 26.95
CA ILE A 312 6.30 0.62 26.93
C ILE A 312 7.58 1.28 27.46
N GLU A 313 8.15 0.76 28.54
CA GLU A 313 9.42 1.24 29.12
C GLU A 313 10.57 1.08 28.13
N TRP A 314 10.69 -0.10 27.52
CA TRP A 314 11.68 -0.37 26.50
C TRP A 314 11.58 0.64 25.35
N PHE A 315 10.37 0.86 24.83
CA PHE A 315 10.14 1.79 23.71
C PHE A 315 10.46 3.24 24.11
N ALA A 316 10.05 3.67 25.30
CA ALA A 316 10.31 5.02 25.81
C ALA A 316 11.81 5.28 26.00
N ASN A 317 12.54 4.32 26.55
CA ASN A 317 13.99 4.40 26.74
C ASN A 317 14.71 4.48 25.39
N ARG A 318 14.33 3.62 24.44
CA ARG A 318 14.99 3.58 23.13
C ARG A 318 14.71 4.81 22.27
N LEU A 319 13.54 5.44 22.44
CA LEU A 319 13.28 6.77 21.89
C LEU A 319 14.21 7.83 22.50
N GLY A 320 14.52 7.72 23.78
CA GLY A 320 15.43 8.61 24.50
C GLY A 320 16.86 8.48 24.05
N ASP A 321 17.34 7.25 23.85
CA ASP A 321 18.67 6.97 23.30
C ASP A 321 18.86 7.65 21.94
N LYS A 322 17.82 7.71 21.10
CA LYS A 322 17.91 8.40 19.81
C LYS A 322 18.15 9.91 19.94
N LEU A 323 17.72 10.53 21.03
CA LEU A 323 18.01 11.94 21.31
C LEU A 323 19.47 12.15 21.74
N THR A 324 20.09 11.15 22.37
CA THR A 324 21.46 11.24 22.93
C THR A 324 22.54 10.72 21.97
N GLU A 325 22.29 9.62 21.24
CA GLU A 325 23.25 8.97 20.33
C GLU A 325 23.49 9.76 19.04
N ASN A 326 22.52 10.54 18.56
CA ASN A 326 22.61 11.29 17.29
C ASN A 326 23.39 12.61 17.38
N SER A 327 24.39 12.72 18.25
CA SER A 327 25.27 13.91 18.32
C SER A 327 25.98 14.24 16.99
N SER A 328 26.08 13.27 16.08
CA SER A 328 26.66 13.41 14.73
C SER A 328 25.63 13.73 13.62
N VAL A 329 24.34 13.49 13.82
CA VAL A 329 23.26 13.79 12.87
C VAL A 329 22.28 14.74 13.56
N LYS A 330 22.30 16.02 13.19
CA LYS A 330 21.38 17.02 13.75
C LYS A 330 19.93 16.61 13.47
N LEU A 331 19.25 16.10 14.49
CA LEU A 331 17.79 15.94 14.49
C LEU A 331 17.14 17.31 14.28
N SER A 332 16.05 17.36 13.54
CA SER A 332 15.28 18.60 13.41
C SER A 332 14.60 18.94 14.75
N ALA A 333 14.25 20.21 14.96
CA ALA A 333 13.46 20.61 16.13
C ALA A 333 12.11 19.88 16.17
N GLU A 334 11.54 19.59 15.00
CA GLU A 334 10.31 18.80 14.86
C GLU A 334 10.50 17.35 15.34
N ASP A 335 11.61 16.71 14.99
CA ASP A 335 11.93 15.36 15.45
C ASP A 335 12.09 15.29 16.97
N VAL A 336 12.82 16.24 17.56
CA VAL A 336 13.01 16.32 19.02
C VAL A 336 11.67 16.54 19.73
N SER A 337 10.84 17.44 19.21
CA SER A 337 9.51 17.72 19.76
C SER A 337 8.62 16.47 19.70
N PHE A 338 8.58 15.79 18.55
CA PHE A 338 7.81 14.55 18.36
C PHE A 338 8.25 13.45 19.34
N ILE A 339 9.57 13.20 19.46
CA ILE A 339 10.10 12.18 20.36
C ILE A 339 9.72 12.49 21.81
N THR A 340 9.90 13.74 22.24
CA THR A 340 9.60 14.18 23.62
C THR A 340 8.11 14.03 23.95
N GLN A 341 7.22 14.47 23.04
CA GLN A 341 5.77 14.31 23.21
C GLN A 341 5.38 12.83 23.32
N LYS A 342 5.95 11.98 22.47
CA LYS A 342 5.68 10.55 22.48
C LYS A 342 6.18 9.89 23.77
N GLN A 343 7.38 10.22 24.26
CA GLN A 343 7.87 9.71 25.54
C GLN A 343 6.97 10.10 26.73
N ASN A 344 6.53 11.36 26.79
CA ASN A 344 5.63 11.81 27.86
C ASN A 344 4.31 11.05 27.84
N LEU A 345 3.75 10.78 26.64
CA LEU A 345 2.55 9.97 26.49
C LEU A 345 2.76 8.54 27.03
N LEU A 346 3.88 7.90 26.69
CA LEU A 346 4.20 6.55 27.15
C LEU A 346 4.39 6.48 28.67
N ILE A 347 5.06 7.48 29.27
CA ILE A 347 5.20 7.58 30.72
C ILE A 347 3.84 7.74 31.40
N ASN A 348 2.93 8.52 30.82
CA ASN A 348 1.57 8.64 31.33
C ASN A 348 0.82 7.31 31.27
N TRP A 349 0.90 6.57 30.16
CA TRP A 349 0.30 5.24 30.05
C TRP A 349 0.86 4.27 31.10
N LEU A 350 2.18 4.25 31.31
CA LEU A 350 2.80 3.45 32.37
C LEU A 350 2.24 3.77 33.76
N ASN A 351 2.11 5.06 34.07
CA ASN A 351 1.58 5.51 35.35
C ASN A 351 0.10 5.12 35.52
N GLU A 352 -0.68 5.15 34.43
CA GLU A 352 -2.07 4.70 34.45
C GLU A 352 -2.19 3.19 34.67
N ILE A 353 -1.43 2.39 33.92
CA ILE A 353 -1.42 0.92 34.05
C ILE A 353 -1.00 0.51 35.46
N ARG A 354 0.08 1.11 36.00
CA ARG A 354 0.55 0.85 37.37
C ARG A 354 -0.45 1.27 38.44
N ALA A 355 -1.32 2.25 38.15
CA ALA A 355 -2.42 2.65 39.02
C ALA A 355 -3.67 1.77 38.86
N GLY A 356 -3.61 0.69 38.07
CA GLY A 356 -4.73 -0.21 37.80
C GLY A 356 -5.75 0.37 36.82
N ARG A 357 -5.41 1.40 36.06
CA ARG A 357 -6.25 1.97 34.99
C ARG A 357 -5.83 1.39 33.64
N ILE A 358 -6.78 1.20 32.74
CA ILE A 358 -6.52 0.70 31.38
C ILE A 358 -6.55 1.92 30.42
N PRO A 359 -5.39 2.51 30.06
CA PRO A 359 -5.35 3.48 28.98
C PRO A 359 -5.77 2.84 27.67
N THR A 360 -6.31 3.65 26.76
CA THR A 360 -6.39 3.27 25.35
C THR A 360 -5.06 3.63 24.70
N LEU A 361 -4.27 2.62 24.29
CA LEU A 361 -3.03 2.88 23.55
C LEU A 361 -3.40 3.16 22.10
N SER A 362 -3.19 4.40 21.63
CA SER A 362 -3.55 4.86 20.28
C SER A 362 -2.35 5.23 19.43
#